data_AF-A0A562RAS7-F1
#
_entry.id   AF-A0A562RAS7-F1
#
_cell.length_a   1.000
_cell.length_b   1.000
_cell.length_c   1.000
_cell.angle_alpha   90.00
_cell.angle_beta   90.00
_cell.angle_gamma   90.00
#
_symmetry.space_group_name_H-M   'P 1'
#
loop_
_entity.id
_entity.type
_entity.pdbx_description
1 polymer ?
#
loop_
_entity_poly.entity_id
_entity_poly.type
_entity_poly.pdbx_seq_one_letter_code
_entity_poly.pdbx_strand_id
1 'polypeptide(L)'
;MHPSVYIDEKDHWHEDFWYLIFPRRFDCWDRKKSDYNPDPIRLGGFNLHSIYAYSLDEEKLNNTPLNQRLLFKMGETQEAYTLCHKSLAHIFRDSGTRLITIAGFENAW
;
A
#
# COMPACT_ATOMS: atom_id res chain seq x y z
N MET A 1 2.96 0.82 15.76
CA MET A 1 2.72 2.28 15.65
C MET A 1 3.40 2.90 16.84
N HIS A 2 4.16 3.97 16.64
CA HIS A 2 4.88 4.66 17.72
C HIS A 2 4.56 6.16 17.69
N PRO A 3 4.39 6.81 18.84
CA PRO A 3 4.32 8.27 18.89
C PRO A 3 5.62 8.86 18.34
N SER A 4 5.56 9.99 17.67
CA SER A 4 6.70 10.55 16.95
C SER A 4 6.62 12.07 16.85
N VAL A 5 7.78 12.71 16.88
CA VAL A 5 7.93 14.14 16.58
C VAL A 5 8.46 14.26 15.16
N TYR A 6 7.81 15.10 14.35
CA TYR A 6 8.28 15.48 13.02
C TYR A 6 8.83 16.91 13.08
N ILE A 7 10.04 17.13 12.57
CA ILE A 7 10.65 18.47 12.45
C ILE A 7 10.60 18.84 10.97
N ASP A 8 9.92 19.94 10.65
CA ASP A 8 9.75 20.40 9.27
C ASP A 8 10.96 21.21 8.76
N GLU A 9 10.92 21.66 7.50
CA GLU A 9 12.01 22.39 6.87
C GLU A 9 12.25 23.80 7.46
N LYS A 10 11.39 24.26 8.38
CA LYS A 10 11.48 25.55 9.08
C LYS A 10 11.82 25.38 10.56
N ASP A 11 12.31 24.20 10.95
CA ASP A 11 12.61 23.82 12.33
C ASP A 11 11.39 23.86 13.27
N HIS A 12 10.15 23.77 12.75
CA HIS A 12 8.98 23.63 13.62
C HIS A 12 8.79 22.18 14.06
N TRP A 13 8.44 22.02 15.34
CA TRP A 13 8.21 20.73 15.97
C TRP A 13 6.73 20.38 15.92
N HIS A 14 6.43 19.23 15.32
CA HIS A 14 5.10 18.67 15.21
C HIS A 14 5.02 17.42 16.08
N GLU A 15 4.43 17.54 17.28
CA GLU A 15 4.47 16.49 18.32
C GLU A 15 3.27 15.52 18.29
N ASP A 16 2.18 15.89 17.61
CA ASP A 16 0.94 15.10 17.51
C ASP A 16 0.97 14.09 16.35
N PHE A 17 2.14 13.54 16.02
CA PHE A 17 2.31 12.59 14.93
C PHE A 17 2.51 11.15 15.43
N TRP A 18 2.04 10.21 14.62
CA TRP A 18 2.24 8.78 14.84
C TRP A 18 2.95 8.17 13.64
N TYR A 19 4.05 7.45 13.90
CA TYR A 19 4.72 6.67 12.89
C TYR A 19 4.07 5.29 12.76
N LEU A 20 3.48 5.05 11.59
CA LEU A 20 2.88 3.78 11.21
C LEU A 20 3.94 2.85 10.60
N ILE A 21 4.03 1.64 11.14
CA ILE A 21 4.96 0.60 10.69
C ILE A 21 4.15 -0.57 10.14
N PHE A 22 4.57 -1.07 8.98
CA PHE A 22 4.04 -2.28 8.36
C PHE A 22 5.13 -3.37 8.42
N PRO A 23 5.18 -4.18 9.49
CA PRO A 23 6.25 -5.17 9.67
C PRO A 23 6.20 -6.29 8.63
N ARG A 24 5.05 -6.44 7.95
CA ARG A 24 4.85 -7.39 6.87
C ARG A 24 4.11 -6.70 5.74
N ARG A 25 4.43 -7.10 4.52
CA ARG A 25 3.64 -6.78 3.33
C ARG A 25 2.59 -7.86 3.14
N PHE A 26 1.43 -7.47 2.63
CA PHE A 26 0.39 -8.42 2.24
C PHE A 26 0.32 -8.43 0.73
N ASP A 27 0.76 -9.54 0.18
CA ASP A 27 0.76 -9.79 -1.25
C ASP A 27 -0.61 -10.37 -1.65
N CYS A 28 -1.42 -9.64 -2.41
CA CYS A 28 -2.75 -10.09 -2.80
C CYS A 28 -3.14 -9.72 -4.24
N TRP A 29 -2.16 -9.47 -5.11
CA TRP A 29 -2.42 -9.25 -6.52
C TRP A 29 -2.32 -10.56 -7.30
N ASP A 30 -3.15 -10.74 -8.32
CA ASP A 30 -3.23 -11.97 -9.11
C ASP A 30 -2.26 -11.89 -10.29
N ARG A 31 -1.21 -12.72 -10.28
CA ARG A 31 -0.18 -12.76 -11.34
C ARG A 31 -0.74 -13.16 -12.70
N LYS A 32 -1.89 -13.83 -12.76
CA LYS A 32 -2.48 -14.27 -14.03
C LYS A 32 -3.38 -13.21 -14.65
N LYS A 33 -3.84 -12.25 -13.85
CA LYS A 33 -4.84 -11.25 -14.25
C LYS A 33 -4.34 -9.80 -14.17
N SER A 34 -3.23 -9.56 -13.48
CA SER A 34 -2.56 -8.26 -13.47
C SER A 34 -1.67 -8.10 -14.69
N ASP A 35 -1.46 -6.86 -15.11
CA ASP A 35 -0.43 -6.48 -16.08
C ASP A 35 0.80 -5.97 -15.33
N TYR A 36 1.97 -6.53 -15.61
CA TYR A 36 3.20 -6.26 -14.87
C TYR A 36 4.45 -6.72 -15.63
N ASN A 37 5.61 -6.20 -15.22
CA ASN A 37 6.89 -6.70 -15.71
C ASN A 37 7.24 -8.05 -15.05
N PRO A 38 7.34 -9.16 -15.82
CA PRO A 38 7.64 -10.48 -15.28
C PRO A 38 9.06 -10.62 -14.75
N ASP A 39 9.98 -9.71 -15.10
CA ASP A 39 11.35 -9.70 -14.63
C ASP A 39 11.48 -8.83 -13.36
N PRO A 40 11.54 -9.43 -12.15
CA PRO A 40 11.58 -8.66 -10.92
C PRO A 40 12.97 -8.08 -10.67
N ILE A 41 12.99 -6.94 -9.97
CA ILE A 41 14.22 -6.46 -9.33
C ILE A 41 14.37 -7.18 -7.99
N ARG A 42 15.60 -7.65 -7.70
CA ARG A 42 15.95 -8.23 -6.40
C ARG A 42 16.51 -7.15 -5.47
N LEU A 43 15.80 -6.87 -4.38
CA LEU A 43 16.22 -5.87 -3.41
C LEU A 43 15.81 -6.29 -2.00
N GLY A 44 16.76 -6.26 -1.05
CA GLY A 44 16.47 -6.56 0.36
C GLY A 44 15.89 -7.95 0.62
N GLY A 45 16.21 -8.94 -0.22
CA GLY A 45 15.66 -10.30 -0.13
C GLY A 45 14.28 -10.49 -0.77
N PHE A 46 13.73 -9.46 -1.42
CA PHE A 46 12.44 -9.52 -2.12
C PHE A 46 12.64 -9.58 -3.64
N ASN A 47 11.74 -10.28 -4.33
CA ASN A 47 11.53 -10.15 -5.77
C ASN A 47 10.40 -9.14 -5.98
N LEU A 48 10.72 -8.00 -6.59
CA LEU A 48 9.81 -6.86 -6.71
C LEU A 48 9.47 -6.59 -8.18
N HIS A 49 8.19 -6.74 -8.51
CA HIS A 49 7.65 -6.48 -9.85
C HIS A 49 7.18 -5.04 -9.98
N SER A 50 7.36 -4.44 -11.16
CA SER A 50 6.68 -3.21 -11.55
C SER A 50 5.29 -3.59 -12.06
N ILE A 51 4.24 -3.06 -11.44
CA ILE A 51 2.85 -3.37 -11.81
C ILE A 51 2.26 -2.23 -12.63
N TYR A 52 1.65 -2.56 -13.77
CA TYR A 52 0.99 -1.59 -14.65
C TYR A 52 -0.52 -1.54 -14.40
N ALA A 53 -1.16 -2.69 -14.20
CA ALA A 53 -2.57 -2.79 -13.81
C ALA A 53 -2.77 -3.92 -12.78
N TYR A 54 -3.51 -3.64 -11.71
CA TYR A 54 -3.78 -4.60 -10.65
C TYR A 54 -5.11 -5.33 -10.87
N SER A 55 -5.06 -6.65 -10.84
CA SER A 55 -6.17 -7.51 -10.43
C SER A 55 -5.85 -8.10 -9.05
N LEU A 56 -6.83 -8.17 -8.15
CA LEU A 56 -6.63 -8.76 -6.82
C LEU A 56 -7.03 -10.24 -6.80
N ASP A 57 -6.31 -11.02 -6.00
CA ASP A 57 -6.65 -12.41 -5.70
C ASP A 57 -7.79 -12.44 -4.67
N GLU A 58 -9.02 -12.65 -5.19
CA GLU A 58 -10.23 -12.70 -4.38
C GLU A 58 -10.23 -13.85 -3.38
N GLU A 59 -9.69 -15.02 -3.74
CA GLU A 59 -9.64 -16.17 -2.85
C GLU A 59 -8.77 -15.86 -1.63
N LYS A 60 -7.57 -15.31 -1.86
CA LYS A 60 -6.67 -14.90 -0.80
C LYS A 60 -7.27 -13.81 0.08
N LEU A 61 -7.99 -12.85 -0.50
CA LEU A 61 -8.68 -11.81 0.27
C LEU A 61 -9.85 -12.35 1.10
N ASN A 62 -10.64 -13.26 0.55
CA ASN A 62 -11.79 -13.86 1.23
C ASN A 62 -11.35 -14.78 2.37
N ASN A 63 -10.24 -15.50 2.19
CA ASN A 63 -9.66 -16.36 3.22
C ASN A 63 -8.85 -15.60 4.28
N THR A 64 -8.54 -14.32 4.05
CA THR A 64 -7.84 -13.47 5.01
C THR A 64 -8.85 -12.67 5.84
N PRO A 65 -8.82 -12.76 7.18
CA PRO A 65 -9.71 -11.98 8.06
C PRO A 65 -9.62 -10.47 7.78
N LEU A 66 -10.76 -9.77 7.74
CA LEU A 66 -10.81 -8.36 7.37
C LEU A 66 -9.86 -7.50 8.20
N ASN A 67 -9.79 -7.72 9.51
CA ASN A 67 -8.91 -6.98 10.44
C ASN A 67 -7.42 -7.10 10.11
N GLN A 68 -7.00 -8.12 9.37
CA GLN A 68 -5.62 -8.31 8.92
C GLN A 68 -5.33 -7.64 7.58
N ARG A 69 -6.36 -7.14 6.88
CA ARG A 69 -6.27 -6.51 5.54
C ARG A 69 -7.01 -5.16 5.47
N LEU A 70 -7.17 -4.50 6.60
CA LEU A 70 -7.78 -3.16 6.67
C LEU A 70 -6.86 -2.08 6.11
N LEU A 71 -5.57 -2.11 6.47
CA LEU A 71 -4.54 -1.18 6.01
C LEU A 71 -3.22 -1.95 5.92
N PHE A 72 -2.60 -2.01 4.75
CA PHE A 72 -1.39 -2.80 4.53
C PHE A 72 -0.53 -2.25 3.39
N LYS A 73 0.73 -2.67 3.33
CA LYS A 73 1.62 -2.45 2.18
C LYS A 73 1.50 -3.61 1.21
N MET A 74 1.29 -3.34 -0.08
CA MET A 74 1.27 -4.38 -1.11
C MET A 74 2.60 -5.14 -1.14
N GLY A 75 2.53 -6.47 -1.19
CA GLY A 75 3.69 -7.36 -1.30
C GLY A 75 4.14 -7.60 -2.75
N GLU A 76 5.41 -7.95 -2.91
CA GLU A 76 6.05 -8.29 -4.21
C GLU A 76 5.96 -7.22 -5.30
N THR A 77 5.71 -5.96 -4.93
CA THR A 77 5.73 -4.81 -5.83
C THR A 77 6.82 -3.82 -5.46
N GLN A 78 7.37 -3.12 -6.46
CA GLN A 78 8.44 -2.15 -6.26
C GLN A 78 7.98 -0.94 -5.45
N GLU A 79 6.83 -0.39 -5.80
CA GLU A 79 6.27 0.83 -5.21
C GLU A 79 5.73 0.57 -3.80
N ALA A 80 5.33 -0.67 -3.52
CA ALA A 80 4.77 -1.09 -2.25
C ALA A 80 3.72 -0.09 -1.73
N TYR A 81 2.72 0.22 -2.56
CA TYR A 81 1.67 1.17 -2.17
C TYR A 81 0.98 0.74 -0.87
N THR A 82 0.55 1.73 -0.10
CA THR A 82 -0.32 1.49 1.05
C THR A 82 -1.75 1.33 0.54
N LEU A 83 -2.35 0.18 0.76
CA LEU A 83 -3.74 -0.10 0.43
C LEU A 83 -4.59 -0.05 1.68
N CYS A 84 -5.81 0.42 1.54
CA CYS A 84 -6.82 0.35 2.59
C CYS A 84 -8.10 -0.29 2.07
N HIS A 85 -8.80 -1.01 2.95
CA HIS A 85 -10.16 -1.44 2.68
C HIS A 85 -11.07 -0.21 2.58
N LYS A 86 -12.10 -0.27 1.72
CA LYS A 86 -13.04 0.84 1.48
C LYS A 86 -13.67 1.43 2.74
N SER A 87 -13.80 0.64 3.81
CA SER A 87 -14.31 1.14 5.10
C SER A 87 -13.42 2.22 5.74
N LEU A 88 -12.11 2.24 5.45
CA LEU A 88 -11.17 3.25 5.93
C LEU A 88 -10.97 4.40 4.95
N ALA A 89 -11.49 4.31 3.73
CA ALA A 89 -11.23 5.30 2.68
C ALA A 89 -11.63 6.73 3.09
N HIS A 90 -12.66 6.87 3.94
CA HIS A 90 -13.12 8.16 4.43
C HIS A 90 -12.08 8.92 5.27
N ILE A 91 -11.18 8.21 5.96
CA ILE A 91 -10.12 8.80 6.80
C ILE A 91 -9.09 9.56 5.94
N PHE A 92 -8.93 9.17 4.67
CA PHE A 92 -7.94 9.75 3.77
C PHE A 92 -8.54 10.76 2.78
N ARG A 93 -9.79 11.19 2.97
CA ARG A 93 -10.43 12.15 2.05
C ARG A 93 -9.96 13.59 2.27
N ASP A 94 -9.38 13.88 3.43
CA ASP A 94 -8.89 15.20 3.77
C ASP A 94 -7.49 15.46 3.17
N SER A 95 -7.06 16.73 3.23
CA SER A 95 -5.91 17.26 2.49
C SER A 95 -4.60 16.47 2.68
N GLY A 96 -3.91 16.20 1.57
CA GLY A 96 -2.56 15.61 1.55
C GLY A 96 -2.51 14.17 1.02
N THR A 97 -3.65 13.52 0.80
CA THR A 97 -3.74 12.14 0.28
C THR A 97 -4.46 12.08 -1.06
N ARG A 98 -3.98 11.19 -1.94
CA ARG A 98 -4.66 10.83 -3.19
C ARG A 98 -5.16 9.40 -3.08
N LEU A 99 -6.48 9.22 -3.03
CA LEU A 99 -7.08 7.89 -3.14
C LEU A 99 -7.32 7.54 -4.60
N ILE A 100 -6.87 6.35 -4.96
CA ILE A 100 -7.13 5.74 -6.27
C ILE A 100 -7.68 4.35 -5.98
N THR A 101 -8.73 3.97 -6.70
CA THR A 101 -9.24 2.60 -6.61
C THR A 101 -8.24 1.66 -7.29
N ILE A 102 -8.20 0.39 -6.87
CA ILE A 102 -7.29 -0.58 -7.49
C ILE A 102 -7.56 -0.74 -8.98
N ALA A 103 -8.83 -0.74 -9.38
CA ALA A 103 -9.22 -0.75 -10.79
C ALA A 103 -8.82 0.52 -11.56
N GLY A 104 -8.72 1.67 -10.88
CA GLY A 104 -8.29 2.93 -11.48
C GLY A 104 -6.78 3.16 -11.49
N PHE A 105 -5.98 2.19 -11.01
CA PHE A 105 -4.54 2.37 -10.84
C PHE A 105 -3.79 2.65 -12.15
N GLU A 106 -4.18 1.99 -13.24
CA GLU A 106 -3.55 2.18 -14.57
C GLU A 106 -3.65 3.63 -15.09
N ASN A 107 -4.65 4.38 -14.62
CA ASN A 107 -4.92 5.77 -15.02
C ASN A 107 -4.36 6.79 -14.01
N ALA A 108 -3.48 6.34 -13.10
CA ALA A 108 -2.96 7.19 -12.03
C ALA A 108 -1.88 8.19 -12.50
N TRP A 109 -1.30 7.97 -13.67
CA TRP A 109 -0.09 8.64 -14.18
C TRP A 109 -0.31 9.31 -15.53
#